data_AF-A0A931MKW9-F1
#
_entry.id   AF-A0A931MKW9-F1
#
_cell.length_a   1.000
_cell.length_b   1.000
_cell.length_c   1.000
_cell.angle_alpha   90.00
_cell.angle_beta   90.00
_cell.angle_gamma   90.00
#
_symmetry.space_group_name_H-M   'P 1'
#
loop_
_entity.id
_entity.type
_entity.pdbx_description
1 polymer ?
#
loop_
_entity_poly.entity_id
_entity_poly.type
_entity_poly.pdbx_seq_one_letter_code
_entity_poly.pdbx_strand_id
1 'polypeptide(L)'
;MSAALPVSLVEKPWGRDQLPAPFEGLADRRIGEIWFEPPAMLPQLLVKYIFTSEKLSVQVHPSDAQTLQMGIGRQGKEECWLILDAEPGAKLGIGFEEEISSQDLRAAALDGSIEQLLSWHTVNAGDFFYIPANTVHAIGGGVSLIEVQQNSDITYRLFDYGRPRRLHLDESIAVASARPYAAQALRKRVSDHGSQVLVDGPLFRLEQVAGVPDREVQARFPGALLVIPRSGSFLIDGDTICVGQCAVASCIDAITFSESGVCLLAAALN
;
A
#
# COMPACT_ATOMS: atom_id res chain seq x y z
N MET A 1 21.31 6.29 -16.29
CA MET A 1 20.01 6.69 -15.72
C MET A 1 20.07 6.37 -14.24
N SER A 2 19.50 7.20 -13.37
CA SER A 2 19.56 6.93 -11.93
C SER A 2 18.72 5.71 -11.56
N ALA A 3 19.16 4.92 -10.59
CA ALA A 3 18.39 3.81 -10.03
C ALA A 3 17.20 4.30 -9.18
N ALA A 4 17.30 5.51 -8.61
CA ALA A 4 16.21 6.12 -7.85
C ALA A 4 15.02 6.46 -8.75
N LEU A 5 13.83 6.06 -8.33
CA LEU A 5 12.59 6.33 -9.06
C LEU A 5 12.19 7.80 -8.90
N PRO A 6 11.72 8.46 -9.98
CA PRO A 6 11.10 9.78 -9.90
C PRO A 6 9.89 9.74 -8.96
N VAL A 7 9.62 10.88 -8.30
CA VAL A 7 8.49 11.01 -7.37
C VAL A 7 7.44 12.00 -7.87
N SER A 8 6.17 11.66 -7.64
CA SER A 8 5.03 12.55 -7.81
C SER A 8 4.41 12.86 -6.45
N LEU A 9 4.31 14.14 -6.09
CA LEU A 9 3.69 14.61 -4.85
C LEU A 9 2.22 14.92 -5.09
N VAL A 10 1.33 14.19 -4.43
CA VAL A 10 -0.11 14.25 -4.68
C VAL A 10 -0.84 14.87 -3.50
N GLU A 11 -1.50 16.00 -3.79
CA GLU A 11 -2.38 16.66 -2.82
C GLU A 11 -3.67 15.87 -2.63
N LYS A 12 -4.08 15.71 -1.38
CA LYS A 12 -5.34 15.07 -1.02
C LYS A 12 -6.01 15.84 0.10
N PRO A 13 -7.36 15.88 0.15
CA PRO A 13 -8.08 16.59 1.19
C PRO A 13 -7.78 16.06 2.60
N TRP A 14 -7.42 14.79 2.71
CA TRP A 14 -7.08 14.10 3.96
C TRP A 14 -5.58 14.09 4.28
N GLY A 15 -4.75 14.69 3.41
CA GLY A 15 -3.30 14.70 3.55
C GLY A 15 -2.80 15.56 4.70
N ARG A 16 -1.47 15.55 4.93
CA ARG A 16 -0.82 16.35 5.98
C ARG A 16 -0.21 17.63 5.41
N ASP A 17 -0.28 18.70 6.21
CA ASP A 17 0.42 19.97 5.91
C ASP A 17 1.92 19.90 6.25
N GLN A 18 2.30 19.03 7.19
CA GLN A 18 3.68 18.77 7.56
C GLN A 18 3.97 17.27 7.41
N LEU A 19 4.89 16.95 6.53
CA LEU A 19 5.34 15.58 6.31
C LEU A 19 6.39 15.17 7.36
N PRO A 20 6.39 13.91 7.81
CA PRO A 20 7.40 13.40 8.73
C PRO A 20 8.73 13.12 8.02
N ALA A 21 9.77 12.82 8.80
CA ALA A 21 11.04 12.37 8.26
C ALA A 21 10.91 11.17 7.33
N PRO A 22 11.71 11.13 6.23
CA PRO A 22 12.69 12.13 5.78
C PRO A 22 12.13 13.13 4.77
N PHE A 23 10.82 13.36 4.77
CA PHE A 23 10.11 14.18 3.79
C PHE A 23 9.82 15.61 4.28
N GLU A 24 10.45 16.05 5.38
CA GLU A 24 10.24 17.41 5.90
C GLU A 24 10.60 18.46 4.86
N GLY A 25 9.77 19.49 4.73
CA GLY A 25 10.02 20.60 3.80
C GLY A 25 9.98 20.22 2.31
N LEU A 26 9.57 18.99 1.97
CA LEU A 26 9.48 18.56 0.56
C LEU A 26 8.40 19.31 -0.22
N ALA A 27 7.38 19.84 0.47
CA ALA A 27 6.33 20.64 -0.14
C ALA A 27 5.70 21.61 0.88
N ASP A 28 5.31 22.80 0.40
CA ASP A 28 4.58 23.82 1.17
C ASP A 28 3.04 23.70 1.00
N ARG A 29 2.54 22.48 0.77
CA ARG A 29 1.12 22.19 0.49
C ARG A 29 0.69 20.89 1.15
N ARG A 30 -0.62 20.66 1.24
CA ARG A 30 -1.19 19.46 1.87
C ARG A 30 -0.95 18.22 1.01
N ILE A 31 0.02 17.40 1.38
CA ILE A 31 0.35 16.16 0.65
C ILE A 31 -0.30 14.96 1.33
N GLY A 32 -1.04 14.17 0.57
CA GLY A 32 -1.58 12.89 1.02
C GLY A 32 -0.72 11.71 0.60
N GLU A 33 -0.13 11.78 -0.59
CA GLU A 33 0.61 10.64 -1.17
C GLU A 33 1.89 11.12 -1.85
N ILE A 34 2.94 10.32 -1.75
CA ILE A 34 4.15 10.39 -2.58
C ILE A 34 4.18 9.11 -3.40
N TRP A 35 4.12 9.23 -4.72
CA TRP A 35 4.15 8.09 -5.64
C TRP A 35 5.56 7.96 -6.21
N PHE A 36 6.08 6.75 -6.29
CA PHE A 36 7.27 6.47 -7.09
C PHE A 36 6.86 5.95 -8.45
N GLU A 37 7.28 6.65 -9.51
CA GLU A 37 6.89 6.32 -10.87
C GLU A 37 7.29 4.88 -11.23
N PRO A 38 6.35 4.03 -11.69
CA PRO A 38 6.64 2.63 -12.01
C PRO A 38 7.74 2.53 -13.08
N PRO A 39 8.85 1.82 -12.81
CA PRO A 39 9.92 1.68 -13.79
C PRO A 39 9.49 0.75 -14.93
N ALA A 40 10.05 0.96 -16.12
CA ALA A 40 9.76 0.10 -17.29
C ALA A 40 10.08 -1.40 -17.05
N MET A 41 10.99 -1.71 -16.13
CA MET A 41 11.35 -3.08 -15.76
C MET A 41 10.31 -3.76 -14.84
N LEU A 42 9.53 -2.98 -14.09
CA LEU A 42 8.49 -3.46 -13.19
C LEU A 42 7.22 -2.59 -13.28
N PRO A 43 6.59 -2.52 -14.47
CA PRO A 43 5.43 -1.64 -14.66
C PRO A 43 4.18 -2.15 -13.94
N GLN A 44 4.22 -3.35 -13.33
CA GLN A 44 3.10 -3.95 -12.61
C GLN A 44 2.98 -3.47 -11.17
N LEU A 45 3.99 -2.79 -10.61
CA LEU A 45 3.99 -2.37 -9.22
C LEU A 45 4.05 -0.85 -9.09
N LEU A 46 3.38 -0.36 -8.06
CA LEU A 46 3.44 1.03 -7.63
C LEU A 46 3.69 1.06 -6.12
N VAL A 47 4.66 1.87 -5.72
CA VAL A 47 4.99 2.12 -4.31
C VAL A 47 4.55 3.53 -3.98
N LYS A 48 3.91 3.70 -2.82
CA LYS A 48 3.55 5.01 -2.29
C LYS A 48 3.93 5.13 -0.83
N TYR A 49 4.21 6.36 -0.42
CA TYR A 49 4.05 6.75 0.99
C TYR A 49 2.71 7.48 1.11
N ILE A 50 1.93 7.12 2.12
CA ILE A 50 0.63 7.74 2.40
C ILE A 50 0.67 8.39 3.78
N PHE A 51 0.21 9.63 3.85
CA PHE A 51 0.19 10.45 5.06
C PHE A 51 -1.20 11.01 5.28
N THR A 52 -1.77 10.74 6.45
CA THR A 52 -3.17 11.06 6.73
C THR A 52 -3.29 11.94 7.98
N SER A 53 -4.04 13.02 7.87
CA SER A 53 -4.58 13.79 9.02
C SER A 53 -6.08 13.53 9.21
N GLU A 54 -6.76 13.10 8.16
CA GLU A 54 -8.18 12.72 8.19
C GLU A 54 -8.39 11.34 7.58
N LYS A 55 -9.59 10.78 7.77
CA LYS A 55 -9.99 9.52 7.15
C LYS A 55 -10.03 9.66 5.63
N LEU A 56 -9.47 8.69 4.92
CA LEU A 56 -9.72 8.47 3.49
C LEU A 56 -11.16 8.05 3.28
N SER A 57 -11.62 8.12 2.03
CA SER A 57 -12.92 7.56 1.66
C SER A 57 -12.98 6.05 1.93
N VAL A 58 -14.18 5.55 2.25
CA VAL A 58 -14.47 4.11 2.21
C VAL A 58 -14.51 3.67 0.75
N GLN A 59 -13.69 2.70 0.40
CA GLN A 59 -13.44 2.32 -0.98
C GLN A 59 -13.24 0.82 -1.16
N VAL A 60 -13.27 0.39 -2.41
CA VAL A 60 -13.03 -0.98 -2.82
C VAL A 60 -12.40 -1.01 -4.21
N HIS A 61 -11.63 -2.06 -4.46
CA HIS A 61 -10.88 -2.27 -5.69
C HIS A 61 -11.32 -3.57 -6.38
N PRO A 62 -11.41 -3.61 -7.73
CA PRO A 62 -11.68 -4.84 -8.46
C PRO A 62 -10.45 -5.75 -8.53
N SER A 63 -10.66 -7.03 -8.81
CA SER A 63 -9.60 -7.99 -9.16
C SER A 63 -9.27 -7.95 -10.66
N ASP A 64 -8.11 -8.51 -11.04
CA ASP A 64 -7.71 -8.66 -12.45
C ASP A 64 -8.82 -9.28 -13.30
N ALA A 65 -9.43 -10.37 -12.82
CA ALA A 65 -10.52 -11.07 -13.50
C ALA A 65 -11.75 -10.17 -13.73
N GLN A 66 -12.13 -9.36 -12.74
CA GLN A 66 -13.25 -8.42 -12.88
C GLN A 66 -12.92 -7.31 -13.86
N THR A 67 -11.71 -6.75 -13.84
CA THR A 67 -11.32 -5.70 -14.80
C THR A 67 -11.34 -6.21 -16.24
N LEU A 68 -10.91 -7.47 -16.45
CA LEU A 68 -10.97 -8.13 -17.75
C LEU A 68 -12.42 -8.35 -18.20
N GLN A 69 -13.28 -8.86 -17.31
CA GLN A 69 -14.70 -9.09 -17.61
C GLN A 69 -15.44 -7.78 -17.93
N MET A 70 -15.10 -6.69 -17.25
CA MET A 70 -15.67 -5.36 -17.48
C MET A 70 -15.08 -4.65 -18.72
N GLY A 71 -14.00 -5.18 -19.30
CA GLY A 71 -13.32 -4.56 -20.45
C GLY A 71 -12.61 -3.24 -20.14
N ILE A 72 -12.28 -2.99 -18.87
CA ILE A 72 -11.67 -1.73 -18.40
C ILE A 72 -10.15 -1.84 -18.20
N GLY A 73 -9.58 -3.03 -18.34
CA GLY A 73 -8.17 -3.27 -18.15
C GLY A 73 -7.86 -4.75 -17.96
N ARG A 74 -6.62 -5.03 -17.58
CA ARG A 74 -6.14 -6.38 -17.22
C ARG A 74 -5.68 -6.49 -15.77
N GLN A 75 -5.56 -5.36 -15.09
CA GLN A 75 -5.04 -5.25 -13.74
C GLN A 75 -6.14 -4.66 -12.85
N GLY A 76 -6.54 -5.43 -11.85
CA GLY A 76 -7.25 -4.96 -10.67
C GLY A 76 -6.30 -4.22 -9.75
N LYS A 77 -6.63 -4.21 -8.47
CA LYS A 77 -5.77 -3.59 -7.47
C LYS A 77 -5.86 -4.33 -6.14
N GLU A 78 -4.85 -5.15 -5.90
CA GLU A 78 -4.46 -5.62 -4.58
C GLU A 78 -3.30 -4.78 -4.04
N GLU A 79 -3.28 -4.59 -2.74
CA GLU A 79 -2.33 -3.72 -2.07
C GLU A 79 -1.91 -4.29 -0.72
N CYS A 80 -0.86 -3.73 -0.15
CA CYS A 80 -0.47 -3.99 1.22
C CYS A 80 0.10 -2.74 1.86
N TRP A 81 -0.04 -2.67 3.18
CA TRP A 81 0.33 -1.51 3.96
C TRP A 81 1.28 -1.92 5.07
N LEU A 82 2.43 -1.26 5.12
CA LEU A 82 3.31 -1.27 6.28
C LEU A 82 3.18 0.07 7.01
N ILE A 83 2.69 0.03 8.24
CA ILE A 83 2.55 1.22 9.07
C ILE A 83 3.94 1.67 9.52
N LEU A 84 4.29 2.91 9.17
CA LEU A 84 5.55 3.53 9.58
C LEU A 84 5.39 4.25 10.91
N ASP A 85 4.27 4.95 11.07
CA ASP A 85 3.94 5.70 12.27
C ASP A 85 2.42 5.84 12.41
N ALA A 86 1.94 5.96 13.64
CA ALA A 86 0.52 6.06 13.95
C ALA A 86 0.30 6.88 15.22
N GLU A 87 -0.56 7.88 15.14
CA GLU A 87 -1.03 8.63 16.32
C GLU A 87 -1.82 7.71 17.27
N PRO A 88 -1.86 8.01 18.59
CA PRO A 88 -2.63 7.23 19.54
C PRO A 88 -4.09 7.03 19.12
N GLY A 89 -4.48 5.77 18.93
CA GLY A 89 -5.84 5.41 18.52
C GLY A 89 -6.12 5.51 17.03
N ALA A 90 -5.12 5.78 16.19
CA ALA A 90 -5.24 5.69 14.74
C ALA A 90 -5.64 4.27 14.31
N LYS A 91 -6.48 4.18 13.27
CA LYS A 91 -7.09 2.92 12.85
C LYS A 91 -7.15 2.76 11.34
N LEU A 92 -7.28 1.51 10.90
CA LEU A 92 -7.68 1.13 9.55
C LEU A 92 -9.04 0.43 9.60
N GLY A 93 -9.96 0.83 8.74
CA GLY A 93 -11.20 0.08 8.52
C GLY A 93 -10.96 -0.95 7.42
N ILE A 94 -11.08 -2.25 7.72
CA ILE A 94 -10.79 -3.31 6.74
C ILE A 94 -11.84 -4.42 6.87
N GLY A 95 -12.60 -4.64 5.79
CA GLY A 95 -13.75 -5.52 5.81
C GLY A 95 -14.83 -5.06 6.80
N PHE A 96 -15.75 -5.95 7.12
CA PHE A 96 -16.90 -5.68 7.99
C PHE A 96 -16.80 -6.48 9.29
N GLU A 97 -17.48 -6.04 10.35
CA GLU A 97 -17.61 -6.82 11.59
C GLU A 97 -18.38 -8.13 11.35
N GLU A 98 -19.39 -8.08 10.49
CA GLU A 98 -20.23 -9.21 10.08
C GLU A 98 -20.45 -9.19 8.56
N GLU A 99 -20.92 -10.31 8.00
CA GLU A 99 -21.34 -10.34 6.60
C GLU A 99 -22.64 -9.55 6.41
N ILE A 100 -22.67 -8.66 5.43
CA ILE A 100 -23.85 -7.84 5.11
C ILE A 100 -24.29 -8.04 3.67
N SER A 101 -25.59 -7.86 3.42
CA SER A 101 -26.13 -8.00 2.06
C SER A 101 -25.67 -6.86 1.15
N SER A 102 -25.70 -7.07 -0.17
CA SER A 102 -25.43 -6.00 -1.14
C SER A 102 -26.44 -4.84 -1.06
N GLN A 103 -27.68 -5.13 -0.65
CA GLN A 103 -28.72 -4.11 -0.43
C GLN A 103 -28.37 -3.24 0.78
N ASP A 104 -27.97 -3.87 1.89
CA ASP A 104 -27.58 -3.16 3.11
C ASP A 104 -26.29 -2.37 2.91
N LEU A 105 -25.30 -2.94 2.22
CA LEU A 105 -24.07 -2.24 1.84
C LEU A 105 -24.38 -0.97 1.04
N ARG A 106 -25.31 -1.05 0.07
CA ARG A 106 -25.72 0.11 -0.74
C ARG A 106 -26.44 1.16 0.10
N ALA A 107 -27.38 0.74 0.95
CA ALA A 107 -28.11 1.64 1.83
C ALA A 107 -27.16 2.37 2.79
N ALA A 108 -26.26 1.61 3.43
CA ALA A 108 -25.28 2.13 4.39
C ALA A 108 -24.27 3.08 3.73
N ALA A 109 -23.89 2.84 2.47
CA ALA A 109 -23.03 3.74 1.71
C ALA A 109 -23.73 5.08 1.41
N LEU A 110 -25.04 5.05 1.12
CA LEU A 110 -25.84 6.23 0.80
C LEU A 110 -26.13 7.11 2.03
N ASP A 111 -26.45 6.51 3.16
CA ASP A 111 -26.75 7.25 4.40
C ASP A 111 -25.52 7.50 5.29
N GLY A 112 -24.37 6.92 4.93
CA GLY A 112 -23.09 7.09 5.61
C GLY A 112 -22.88 6.17 6.82
N SER A 113 -23.85 5.33 7.17
CA SER A 113 -23.73 4.36 8.26
C SER A 113 -22.71 3.25 7.99
N ILE A 114 -22.27 3.09 6.73
CA ILE A 114 -21.25 2.09 6.33
C ILE A 114 -19.98 2.16 7.18
N GLU A 115 -19.57 3.35 7.61
CA GLU A 115 -18.42 3.53 8.49
C GLU A 115 -18.53 2.73 9.79
N GLN A 116 -19.74 2.63 10.36
CA GLN A 116 -20.00 1.94 11.62
C GLN A 116 -20.01 0.42 11.46
N LEU A 117 -20.14 -0.06 10.21
CA LEU A 117 -20.15 -1.48 9.88
C LEU A 117 -18.75 -2.03 9.59
N LEU A 118 -17.79 -1.15 9.27
CA LEU A 118 -16.41 -1.55 9.02
C LEU A 118 -15.76 -2.10 10.29
N SER A 119 -14.91 -3.11 10.14
CA SER A 119 -14.05 -3.53 11.23
C SER A 119 -12.85 -2.61 11.36
N TRP A 120 -12.77 -1.91 12.50
CA TRP A 120 -11.75 -0.90 12.75
C TRP A 120 -10.60 -1.46 13.58
N HIS A 121 -9.44 -1.66 12.94
CA HIS A 121 -8.22 -2.15 13.56
C HIS A 121 -7.35 -0.97 14.03
N THR A 122 -7.12 -0.86 15.34
CA THR A 122 -6.09 0.05 15.87
C THR A 122 -4.71 -0.40 15.40
N VAL A 123 -3.90 0.55 14.94
CA VAL A 123 -2.58 0.27 14.35
C VAL A 123 -1.45 0.99 15.07
N ASN A 124 -0.25 0.39 14.98
CA ASN A 124 1.01 0.98 15.46
C ASN A 124 2.10 0.80 14.39
N ALA A 125 3.16 1.63 14.43
CA ALA A 125 4.36 1.46 13.61
C ALA A 125 4.84 0.00 13.62
N GLY A 126 5.07 -0.61 12.45
CA GLY A 126 5.43 -2.03 12.29
C GLY A 126 4.25 -2.98 12.09
N ASP A 127 3.00 -2.52 12.17
CA ASP A 127 1.86 -3.32 11.75
C ASP A 127 1.83 -3.44 10.23
N PHE A 128 1.48 -4.63 9.73
CA PHE A 128 1.40 -4.91 8.31
C PHE A 128 0.05 -5.56 7.96
N PHE A 129 -0.53 -5.14 6.83
CA PHE A 129 -1.79 -5.67 6.32
C PHE A 129 -1.68 -5.94 4.83
N TYR A 130 -2.12 -7.12 4.38
CA TYR A 130 -2.39 -7.40 2.98
C TYR A 130 -3.88 -7.17 2.69
N ILE A 131 -4.20 -6.46 1.62
CA ILE A 131 -5.57 -6.07 1.25
C ILE A 131 -5.87 -6.70 -0.12
N PRO A 132 -6.51 -7.88 -0.12
CA PRO A 132 -6.97 -8.49 -1.35
C PRO A 132 -7.97 -7.60 -2.06
N ALA A 133 -8.05 -7.72 -3.38
CA ALA A 133 -9.11 -7.11 -4.17
C ALA A 133 -10.47 -7.46 -3.56
N ASN A 134 -11.45 -6.59 -3.79
CA ASN A 134 -12.83 -6.70 -3.31
C ASN A 134 -13.02 -6.45 -1.81
N THR A 135 -11.95 -6.32 -1.03
CA THR A 135 -12.03 -5.92 0.38
C THR A 135 -12.43 -4.45 0.48
N VAL A 136 -13.57 -4.15 1.10
CA VAL A 136 -13.94 -2.77 1.43
C VAL A 136 -13.04 -2.28 2.55
N HIS A 137 -12.44 -1.10 2.39
CA HIS A 137 -11.50 -0.57 3.36
C HIS A 137 -11.44 0.96 3.37
N ALA A 138 -10.83 1.51 4.42
CA ALA A 138 -10.50 2.92 4.59
C ALA A 138 -9.27 3.08 5.48
N ILE A 139 -8.38 4.00 5.13
CA ILE A 139 -7.28 4.42 6.00
C ILE A 139 -7.79 5.55 6.90
N GLY A 140 -7.65 5.42 8.21
CA GLY A 140 -8.03 6.45 9.16
C GLY A 140 -7.05 7.63 9.18
N GLY A 141 -7.40 8.70 9.90
CA GLY A 141 -6.47 9.81 10.14
C GLY A 141 -5.36 9.43 11.12
N GLY A 142 -4.26 10.18 11.09
CA GLY A 142 -3.13 9.99 12.02
C GLY A 142 -2.18 8.87 11.63
N VAL A 143 -2.26 8.35 10.41
CA VAL A 143 -1.42 7.23 9.91
C VAL A 143 -0.39 7.71 8.88
N SER A 144 0.84 7.23 9.00
CA SER A 144 1.85 7.24 7.95
C SER A 144 2.20 5.80 7.57
N LEU A 145 2.15 5.45 6.28
CA LEU A 145 2.39 4.08 5.81
C LEU A 145 3.11 4.03 4.47
N ILE A 146 3.74 2.89 4.19
CA ILE A 146 4.15 2.49 2.83
C ILE A 146 3.04 1.61 2.26
N GLU A 147 2.57 1.95 1.07
CA GLU A 147 1.69 1.12 0.26
C GLU A 147 2.49 0.50 -0.90
N VAL A 148 2.45 -0.82 -1.02
CA VAL A 148 2.89 -1.52 -2.23
C VAL A 148 1.65 -2.16 -2.84
N GLN A 149 1.37 -1.79 -4.08
CA GLN A 149 0.17 -2.20 -4.80
C GLN A 149 0.49 -2.65 -6.23
N GLN A 150 -0.43 -3.38 -6.84
CA GLN A 150 -0.48 -3.44 -8.30
C GLN A 150 -0.58 -2.02 -8.88
N ASN A 151 0.06 -1.77 -10.02
CA ASN A 151 0.01 -0.48 -10.70
C ASN A 151 -1.35 -0.27 -11.38
N SER A 152 -2.32 0.15 -10.57
CA SER A 152 -3.70 0.43 -10.99
C SER A 152 -4.25 1.58 -10.16
N ASP A 153 -4.97 2.48 -10.82
CA ASP A 153 -5.61 3.64 -10.20
C ASP A 153 -7.13 3.44 -10.00
N ILE A 154 -7.63 2.22 -10.24
CA ILE A 154 -9.07 1.93 -10.14
C ILE A 154 -9.52 1.94 -8.68
N THR A 155 -10.25 2.98 -8.30
CA THR A 155 -10.81 3.16 -6.95
C THR A 155 -12.31 3.40 -7.00
N TYR A 156 -13.11 2.44 -6.54
CA TYR A 156 -14.55 2.61 -6.41
C TYR A 156 -14.89 3.07 -5.01
N ARG A 157 -15.54 4.23 -4.91
CA ARG A 157 -15.77 4.93 -3.65
C ARG A 157 -17.20 4.70 -3.20
N LEU A 158 -17.36 4.15 -2.00
CA LEU A 158 -18.65 3.92 -1.35
C LEU A 158 -19.09 5.14 -0.56
N PHE A 159 -18.19 5.75 0.21
CA PHE A 159 -18.53 6.87 1.10
C PHE A 159 -17.34 7.81 1.29
N ASP A 160 -17.61 9.11 1.46
CA ASP A 160 -16.56 10.14 1.55
C ASP A 160 -16.85 11.30 2.50
N TYR A 161 -17.65 11.07 3.53
CA TYR A 161 -17.86 12.07 4.58
C TYR A 161 -18.41 13.40 4.06
N GLY A 162 -19.23 13.35 3.00
CA GLY A 162 -19.83 14.55 2.37
C GLY A 162 -18.88 15.38 1.50
N ARG A 163 -17.62 14.95 1.29
CA ARG A 163 -16.69 15.64 0.37
C ARG A 163 -17.21 15.54 -1.07
N PRO A 164 -17.07 16.60 -1.90
CA PRO A 164 -17.67 16.66 -3.24
C PRO A 164 -16.87 15.86 -4.28
N ARG A 165 -16.58 14.59 -3.99
CA ARG A 165 -15.92 13.65 -4.89
C ARG A 165 -16.92 12.59 -5.34
N ARG A 166 -16.76 12.10 -6.57
CA ARG A 166 -17.64 11.07 -7.13
C ARG A 166 -17.62 9.81 -6.27
N LEU A 167 -18.82 9.30 -5.99
CA LEU A 167 -19.06 7.93 -5.51
C LEU A 167 -19.31 7.01 -6.71
N HIS A 168 -18.94 5.75 -6.56
CA HIS A 168 -19.00 4.71 -7.59
C HIS A 168 -19.85 3.54 -7.10
N LEU A 169 -21.09 3.82 -6.65
CA LEU A 169 -21.88 2.85 -5.89
C LEU A 169 -22.18 1.58 -6.70
N ASP A 170 -22.58 1.69 -7.95
CA ASP A 170 -22.89 0.50 -8.76
C ASP A 170 -21.65 -0.37 -8.97
N GLU A 171 -20.51 0.25 -9.31
CA GLU A 171 -19.24 -0.45 -9.48
C GLU A 171 -18.74 -1.04 -8.15
N SER A 172 -18.84 -0.29 -7.05
CA SER A 172 -18.46 -0.76 -5.72
C SER A 172 -19.27 -1.98 -5.29
N ILE A 173 -20.60 -1.94 -5.43
CA ILE A 173 -21.47 -3.06 -5.07
C ILE A 173 -21.21 -4.28 -5.95
N ALA A 174 -20.91 -4.07 -7.24
CA ALA A 174 -20.62 -5.17 -8.17
C ALA A 174 -19.34 -5.95 -7.83
N VAL A 175 -18.36 -5.29 -7.19
CA VAL A 175 -17.06 -5.92 -6.89
C VAL A 175 -16.85 -6.23 -5.42
N ALA A 176 -17.56 -5.58 -4.49
CA ALA A 176 -17.29 -5.70 -3.08
C ALA A 176 -17.57 -7.09 -2.51
N SER A 177 -16.65 -7.55 -1.67
CA SER A 177 -16.86 -8.65 -0.75
C SER A 177 -17.29 -8.08 0.60
N ALA A 178 -18.59 -8.12 0.88
CA ALA A 178 -19.21 -7.51 2.06
C ALA A 178 -19.15 -8.43 3.29
N ARG A 179 -17.95 -8.93 3.63
CA ARG A 179 -17.72 -9.95 4.65
C ARG A 179 -16.59 -9.55 5.62
N PRO A 180 -16.42 -10.29 6.73
CA PRO A 180 -15.29 -10.10 7.62
C PRO A 180 -13.93 -10.31 6.96
N TYR A 181 -12.98 -9.45 7.33
CA TYR A 181 -11.59 -9.55 6.88
C TYR A 181 -10.86 -10.66 7.63
N ALA A 182 -10.09 -11.49 6.90
CA ALA A 182 -9.34 -12.61 7.45
C ALA A 182 -8.04 -12.16 8.14
N ALA A 183 -8.16 -11.29 9.16
CA ALA A 183 -7.05 -10.62 9.80
C ALA A 183 -5.99 -11.59 10.35
N GLN A 184 -6.37 -12.76 10.85
CA GLN A 184 -5.42 -13.75 11.38
C GLN A 184 -4.41 -14.24 10.32
N ALA A 185 -4.79 -14.25 9.04
CA ALA A 185 -3.92 -14.68 7.95
C ALA A 185 -3.22 -13.50 7.25
N LEU A 186 -3.85 -12.33 7.23
CA LEU A 186 -3.45 -11.20 6.38
C LEU A 186 -2.85 -10.02 7.15
N ARG A 187 -2.88 -10.05 8.49
CA ARG A 187 -2.18 -9.11 9.36
C ARG A 187 -0.91 -9.75 9.89
N LYS A 188 0.18 -8.99 9.90
CA LYS A 188 1.47 -9.37 10.50
C LYS A 188 2.01 -8.24 11.37
N ARG A 189 2.93 -8.60 12.27
CA ARG A 189 3.81 -7.66 12.94
C ARG A 189 5.19 -7.79 12.31
N VAL A 190 5.74 -6.66 11.89
CA VAL A 190 7.06 -6.56 11.26
C VAL A 190 8.00 -5.92 12.27
N SER A 191 9.08 -6.61 12.60
CA SER A 191 10.13 -6.07 13.46
C SER A 191 10.98 -5.06 12.70
N ASP A 192 11.67 -4.17 13.41
CA ASP A 192 12.66 -3.26 12.81
C ASP A 192 14.01 -3.95 12.53
N HIS A 193 14.10 -5.26 12.82
CA HIS A 193 15.25 -6.10 12.63
C HIS A 193 14.83 -7.43 12.01
N GLY A 194 15.77 -8.12 11.36
CA GLY A 194 15.54 -9.44 10.78
C GLY A 194 14.75 -9.42 9.47
N SER A 195 14.95 -10.48 8.69
CA SER A 195 14.25 -10.68 7.42
C SER A 195 12.92 -11.40 7.63
N GLN A 196 11.90 -11.02 6.87
CA GLN A 196 10.55 -11.57 7.00
C GLN A 196 9.77 -11.46 5.69
N VAL A 197 9.22 -12.58 5.22
CA VAL A 197 8.29 -12.60 4.08
C VAL A 197 6.95 -11.98 4.49
N LEU A 198 6.60 -10.87 3.86
CA LEU A 198 5.38 -10.11 4.14
C LEU A 198 4.25 -10.53 3.20
N VAL A 199 4.54 -10.67 1.91
CA VAL A 199 3.62 -11.15 0.87
C VAL A 199 4.33 -12.18 0.02
N ASP A 200 3.66 -13.30 -0.26
CA ASP A 200 4.15 -14.33 -1.17
C ASP A 200 3.07 -14.72 -2.18
N GLY A 201 2.68 -13.74 -3.00
CA GLY A 201 1.67 -13.89 -4.03
C GLY A 201 0.23 -13.64 -3.60
N PRO A 202 -0.72 -13.74 -4.56
CA PRO A 202 -0.50 -14.27 -5.91
C PRO A 202 0.18 -13.30 -6.90
N LEU A 203 0.08 -11.99 -6.71
CA LEU A 203 0.41 -11.01 -7.77
C LEU A 203 1.80 -10.39 -7.61
N PHE A 204 2.31 -10.35 -6.38
CA PHE A 204 3.61 -9.82 -6.07
C PHE A 204 4.17 -10.44 -4.79
N ARG A 205 5.48 -10.34 -4.65
CA ARG A 205 6.22 -10.72 -3.45
C ARG A 205 6.72 -9.45 -2.77
N LEU A 206 6.62 -9.42 -1.45
CA LEU A 206 7.19 -8.39 -0.61
C LEU A 206 7.91 -9.04 0.57
N GLU A 207 9.18 -8.74 0.73
CA GLU A 207 9.99 -9.24 1.84
C GLU A 207 10.75 -8.10 2.49
N GLN A 208 10.75 -8.05 3.82
CA GLN A 208 11.74 -7.27 4.53
C GLN A 208 13.05 -8.03 4.56
N VAL A 209 14.14 -7.35 4.23
CA VAL A 209 15.51 -7.86 4.34
C VAL A 209 16.29 -6.96 5.30
N ALA A 210 16.91 -7.58 6.31
CA ALA A 210 17.82 -6.92 7.22
C ALA A 210 19.23 -7.48 7.04
N GLY A 211 20.21 -6.60 6.83
CA GLY A 211 21.58 -6.99 6.55
C GLY A 211 21.76 -7.52 5.12
N VAL A 212 22.82 -8.32 4.94
CA VAL A 212 23.11 -9.00 3.68
C VAL A 212 22.18 -10.22 3.53
N PRO A 213 21.39 -10.34 2.44
CA PRO A 213 20.48 -11.46 2.26
C PRO A 213 21.24 -12.78 2.06
N ASP A 214 20.74 -13.85 2.65
CA ASP A 214 21.24 -15.20 2.37
C ASP A 214 20.78 -15.71 0.98
N ARG A 215 21.23 -16.92 0.63
CA ARG A 215 20.89 -17.54 -0.66
C ARG A 215 19.40 -17.83 -0.82
N GLU A 216 18.68 -18.05 0.28
CA GLU A 216 17.26 -18.37 0.23
C GLU A 216 16.44 -17.12 -0.12
N VAL A 217 16.78 -15.98 0.49
CA VAL A 217 16.24 -14.67 0.13
C VAL A 217 16.60 -14.33 -1.30
N GLN A 218 17.87 -14.47 -1.70
CA GLN A 218 18.29 -14.18 -3.08
C GLN A 218 17.52 -15.02 -4.11
N ALA A 219 17.33 -16.31 -3.86
CA ALA A 219 16.59 -17.20 -4.74
C ALA A 219 15.11 -16.81 -4.92
N ARG A 220 14.52 -16.08 -3.95
CA ARG A 220 13.16 -15.55 -4.06
C ARG A 220 13.04 -14.32 -4.97
N PHE A 221 14.14 -13.68 -5.35
CA PHE A 221 14.16 -12.49 -6.22
C PHE A 221 15.04 -12.71 -7.47
N PRO A 222 14.63 -13.60 -8.40
CA PRO A 222 15.46 -13.99 -9.53
C PRO A 222 15.54 -12.94 -10.66
N GLY A 223 14.79 -11.85 -10.57
CA GLY A 223 14.71 -10.82 -11.62
C GLY A 223 14.69 -9.41 -11.04
N ALA A 224 14.16 -8.47 -11.82
CA ALA A 224 14.03 -7.08 -11.41
C ALA A 224 13.21 -6.97 -10.12
N LEU A 225 13.62 -6.05 -9.24
CA LEU A 225 12.96 -5.78 -7.98
C LEU A 225 13.02 -4.29 -7.64
N LEU A 226 12.06 -3.84 -6.83
CA LEU A 226 12.08 -2.55 -6.17
C LEU A 226 12.74 -2.68 -4.79
N VAL A 227 13.54 -1.68 -4.44
CA VAL A 227 14.21 -1.57 -3.14
C VAL A 227 13.70 -0.33 -2.44
N ILE A 228 13.14 -0.52 -1.24
CA ILE A 228 12.53 0.55 -0.44
C ILE A 228 13.24 0.58 0.93
N PRO A 229 14.22 1.46 1.15
CA PRO A 229 14.95 1.50 2.41
C PRO A 229 14.04 1.89 3.59
N ARG A 230 14.10 1.10 4.66
CA ARG A 230 13.48 1.39 5.97
C ARG A 230 14.49 1.99 6.95
N SER A 231 15.75 1.57 6.86
CA SER A 231 16.87 2.14 7.63
C SER A 231 18.19 1.97 6.86
N GLY A 232 19.13 2.87 7.13
CA GLY A 232 20.40 2.90 6.43
C GLY A 232 20.27 3.35 4.97
N SER A 233 21.24 2.95 4.16
CA SER A 233 21.33 3.26 2.73
C SER A 233 21.86 2.07 1.96
N PHE A 234 21.52 2.00 0.67
CA PHE A 234 21.85 0.89 -0.22
C PHE A 234 22.49 1.45 -1.49
N LEU A 235 23.49 0.75 -2.04
CA LEU A 235 24.06 1.13 -3.35
C LEU A 235 23.38 0.30 -4.43
N ILE A 236 22.82 0.94 -5.45
CA ILE A 236 22.18 0.26 -6.58
C ILE A 236 22.69 0.89 -7.87
N ASP A 237 23.37 0.10 -8.70
CA ASP A 237 23.99 0.57 -9.94
C ASP A 237 24.89 1.82 -9.76
N GLY A 238 25.52 1.94 -8.58
CA GLY A 238 26.39 3.07 -8.22
C GLY A 238 25.69 4.26 -7.55
N ASP A 239 24.36 4.26 -7.47
CA ASP A 239 23.59 5.29 -6.78
C ASP A 239 23.33 4.91 -5.32
N THR A 240 23.49 5.88 -4.41
CA THR A 240 23.12 5.69 -3.00
C THR A 240 21.63 5.98 -2.81
N ILE A 241 20.89 4.98 -2.33
CA ILE A 241 19.45 5.04 -2.09
C ILE A 241 19.20 5.03 -0.58
N CYS A 242 18.53 6.06 -0.10
CA CYS A 242 18.25 6.31 1.31
C CYS A 242 16.77 6.07 1.67
N VAL A 243 16.47 6.10 2.96
CA VAL A 243 15.08 6.11 3.46
C VAL A 243 14.30 7.24 2.80
N GLY A 244 13.05 6.99 2.45
CA GLY A 244 12.18 7.92 1.72
C GLY A 244 12.36 7.89 0.20
N GLN A 245 13.26 7.04 -0.31
CA GLN A 245 13.39 6.77 -1.73
C GLN A 245 12.90 5.36 -2.06
N CYS A 246 12.61 5.13 -3.33
CA CYS A 246 12.41 3.81 -3.91
C CYS A 246 13.31 3.72 -5.14
N ALA A 247 13.91 2.57 -5.38
CA ALA A 247 14.80 2.37 -6.51
C ALA A 247 14.49 1.04 -7.19
N VAL A 248 14.80 0.97 -8.48
CA VAL A 248 14.75 -0.29 -9.24
C VAL A 248 16.15 -0.89 -9.32
N ALA A 249 16.25 -2.18 -9.05
CA ALA A 249 17.44 -2.98 -9.29
C ALA A 249 17.14 -4.03 -10.37
N SER A 250 18.10 -4.27 -11.26
CA SER A 250 17.92 -5.24 -12.35
C SER A 250 17.88 -6.69 -11.87
N CYS A 251 18.56 -6.97 -10.76
CA CYS A 251 18.51 -8.20 -9.98
C CYS A 251 19.01 -7.89 -8.56
N ILE A 252 18.89 -8.86 -7.64
CA ILE A 252 19.35 -8.68 -6.27
C ILE A 252 20.87 -8.46 -6.16
N ASP A 253 21.65 -9.03 -7.09
CA ASP A 253 23.11 -8.88 -7.14
C ASP A 253 23.56 -7.45 -7.53
N ALA A 254 22.66 -6.64 -8.10
CA ALA A 254 22.94 -5.23 -8.40
C ALA A 254 22.89 -4.34 -7.14
N ILE A 255 22.50 -4.90 -5.99
CA ILE A 255 22.32 -4.18 -4.72
C ILE A 255 23.51 -4.48 -3.80
N THR A 256 24.18 -3.44 -3.33
CA THR A 256 25.10 -3.54 -2.19
C THR A 256 24.34 -3.30 -0.91
N PHE A 257 24.14 -4.37 -0.14
CA PHE A 257 23.52 -4.33 1.18
C PHE A 257 24.55 -3.90 2.25
N SER A 258 24.08 -3.18 3.26
CA SER A 258 24.87 -2.93 4.47
C SER A 258 24.47 -3.91 5.58
N GLU A 259 25.41 -4.23 6.47
CA GLU A 259 25.21 -5.21 7.57
C GLU A 259 24.08 -4.80 8.54
N SER A 260 23.77 -3.50 8.65
CA SER A 260 22.77 -2.97 9.57
C SER A 260 21.55 -2.35 8.88
N GLY A 261 21.56 -2.28 7.54
CA GLY A 261 20.46 -1.71 6.76
C GLY A 261 19.24 -2.62 6.74
N VAL A 262 18.06 -2.01 6.68
CA VAL A 262 16.79 -2.72 6.51
C VAL A 262 16.06 -2.12 5.31
N CYS A 263 15.59 -2.97 4.40
CA CYS A 263 14.79 -2.56 3.26
C CYS A 263 13.63 -3.51 3.03
N LEU A 264 12.65 -3.04 2.25
CA LEU A 264 11.68 -3.92 1.61
C LEU A 264 12.17 -4.20 0.18
N LEU A 265 12.12 -5.47 -0.21
CA LEU A 265 12.29 -5.94 -1.58
C LEU A 265 10.92 -6.31 -2.14
N ALA A 266 10.53 -5.69 -3.24
CA ALA A 266 9.26 -5.97 -3.91
C ALA A 266 9.48 -6.43 -5.35
N ALA A 267 8.82 -7.51 -5.76
CA ALA A 267 8.88 -8.02 -7.13
C ALA A 267 7.49 -8.44 -7.59
N ALA A 268 7.19 -8.19 -8.87
CA ALA A 268 5.99 -8.72 -9.50
C ALA A 268 6.11 -10.24 -9.64
N LEU A 269 5.00 -10.96 -9.47
CA LEU A 269 4.90 -12.36 -9.81
C LEU A 269 4.13 -12.49 -11.13
N ASN A 270 4.55 -13.45 -11.95
CA ASN A 270 3.93 -13.73 -13.24
C ASN A 270 2.71 -14.64 -13.11
#